data_AF-A0A9X2FWQ8-F1
#
_entry.id   AF-A0A9X2FWQ8-F1
#
_cell.length_a   1.000
_cell.length_b   1.000
_cell.length_c   1.000
_cell.angle_alpha   90.00
_cell.angle_beta   90.00
_cell.angle_gamma   90.00
#
_symmetry.space_group_name_H-M   'P 1'
#
loop_
_entity.id
_entity.type
_entity.pdbx_description
1 polymer ?
#
loop_
_entity_poly.entity_id
_entity_poly.type
_entity_poly.pdbx_seq_one_letter_code
_entity_poly.pdbx_strand_id
1 'polypeptide(L)'
;MEDVAYQIYGLRIPAFKRSPARFAFLPDEGRAFFQQCCVGRAPRDHVLLSESGKVWRRQHAGPFRLAAARAGLPSTFVFHGLRHTYASDLICHGVPLEVVARQLGHADTRTVASTYGHLAERYREEMIRSRFSALVTDPVEGRSIG
;
A
#
# COMPACT_ATOMS: atom_id res chain seq x y z
N MET A 1 -1.25 7.44 21.33
CA MET A 1 -0.53 8.62 20.79
C MET A 1 0.98 8.43 20.74
N GLU A 2 1.58 7.54 21.55
CA GLU A 2 3.01 7.16 21.42
C GLU A 2 3.38 6.59 20.05
N ASP A 3 2.38 6.09 19.31
CA ASP A 3 2.56 5.51 17.98
C ASP A 3 2.55 6.51 16.81
N VAL A 4 2.41 7.83 17.07
CA VAL A 4 2.33 8.87 16.02
C VAL A 4 3.58 9.73 16.08
N ALA A 5 4.51 9.55 15.13
CA ALA A 5 5.75 10.33 15.04
C ALA A 5 5.52 11.65 14.26
N TYR A 6 5.98 12.78 14.82
CA TYR A 6 5.65 14.14 14.34
C TYR A 6 6.50 14.67 13.17
N GLN A 7 7.68 14.08 12.88
CA GLN A 7 8.57 14.58 11.81
C GLN A 7 8.48 13.79 10.50
N ILE A 8 7.99 12.55 10.56
CA ILE A 8 7.59 11.73 9.42
C ILE A 8 6.29 11.06 9.85
N TYR A 9 5.13 11.57 9.40
CA TYR A 9 3.86 11.09 9.94
C TYR A 9 3.54 9.68 9.45
N GLY A 10 3.36 8.79 10.42
CA GLY A 10 3.00 7.40 10.20
C GLY A 10 2.61 6.75 11.51
N LEU A 11 2.07 5.54 11.41
CA LEU A 11 1.60 4.75 12.54
C LEU A 11 2.66 3.72 12.91
N ARG A 12 3.10 3.75 14.16
CA ARG A 12 3.81 2.62 14.76
C ARG A 12 2.80 1.52 15.03
N ILE A 13 3.05 0.37 14.44
CA ILE A 13 2.27 -0.84 14.65
C ILE A 13 3.14 -1.76 15.51
N PRO A 14 2.75 -2.03 16.78
CA PRO A 14 3.53 -2.90 17.64
C PRO A 14 3.61 -4.32 17.06
N ALA A 15 4.64 -5.06 17.47
CA ALA A 15 4.78 -6.45 17.08
C ALA A 15 3.54 -7.24 17.54
N PHE A 16 3.03 -8.09 16.65
CA PHE A 16 1.84 -8.90 16.95
C PHE A 16 2.00 -10.30 16.38
N LYS A 17 1.90 -11.30 17.26
CA LYS A 17 2.16 -12.71 16.92
C LYS A 17 3.52 -12.87 16.23
N ARG A 18 3.53 -13.30 14.96
CA ARG A 18 4.73 -13.51 14.14
C ARG A 18 5.12 -12.29 13.32
N SER A 19 4.32 -11.22 13.35
CA SER A 19 4.61 -9.99 12.60
C SER A 19 5.46 -9.05 13.45
N PRO A 20 6.62 -8.58 12.94
CA PRO A 20 7.47 -7.65 13.67
C PRO A 20 6.78 -6.28 13.81
N ALA A 21 7.25 -5.49 14.77
CA ALA A 21 6.86 -4.10 14.88
C ALA A 21 7.29 -3.36 13.61
N ARG A 22 6.45 -2.45 13.13
CA ARG A 22 6.73 -1.69 11.91
C ARG A 22 6.14 -0.30 11.97
N PHE A 23 6.66 0.56 11.12
CA PHE A 23 6.13 1.90 10.91
C PHE A 23 5.40 1.95 9.58
N ALA A 24 4.15 2.41 9.58
CA ALA A 24 3.34 2.57 8.38
C ALA A 24 3.23 4.05 8.05
N PHE A 25 3.90 4.48 6.99
CA PHE A 25 3.78 5.84 6.44
C PHE A 25 2.35 6.13 6.01
N LEU A 26 1.88 7.34 6.33
CA LEU A 26 0.55 7.82 5.95
C LEU A 26 0.67 9.00 4.99
N PRO A 27 -0.21 9.10 3.98
CA PRO A 27 -0.37 10.33 3.23
C PRO A 27 -0.96 11.42 4.12
N ASP A 28 -0.87 12.67 3.66
CA ASP A 28 -1.35 13.85 4.39
C ASP A 28 -2.82 13.76 4.82
N GLU A 29 -3.68 13.22 3.95
CA GLU A 29 -5.10 12.98 4.26
C GLU A 29 -5.25 11.96 5.41
N GLY A 30 -4.52 10.85 5.35
CA GLY A 30 -4.52 9.83 6.39
C GLY A 30 -4.04 10.40 7.72
N ARG A 31 -2.98 11.22 7.69
CA ARG A 31 -2.51 11.96 8.87
C ARG A 31 -3.61 12.82 9.46
N ALA A 32 -4.26 13.66 8.65
CA ALA A 32 -5.32 14.56 9.13
C ALA A 32 -6.47 13.78 9.78
N PHE A 33 -6.88 12.67 9.15
CA PHE A 33 -7.89 11.77 9.71
C PHE A 33 -7.49 11.22 11.09
N PHE A 34 -6.32 10.60 11.21
CA PHE A 34 -5.89 10.00 12.48
C PHE A 34 -5.63 11.05 13.58
N GLN A 35 -5.13 12.23 13.21
CA GLN A 35 -4.98 13.34 14.14
C GLN A 35 -6.34 13.78 14.69
N GLN A 36 -7.35 13.92 13.83
CA GLN A 36 -8.72 14.24 14.27
C GLN A 36 -9.27 13.19 15.24
N CYS A 37 -9.03 11.91 14.99
CA CYS A 37 -9.45 10.83 15.90
C CYS A 37 -8.79 10.91 17.30
N CYS A 38 -7.63 11.56 17.40
CA CYS A 38 -6.86 11.67 18.64
C CYS A 38 -7.17 12.93 19.46
N VAL A 39 -7.90 13.91 18.90
CA VAL A 39 -8.24 15.15 19.61
C VAL A 39 -9.04 14.82 20.87
N GLY A 40 -8.59 15.33 22.03
CA GLY A 40 -9.25 15.14 23.33
C GLY A 40 -9.08 13.75 23.96
N ARG A 41 -8.18 12.91 23.43
CA ARG A 41 -7.92 11.57 23.98
C ARG A 41 -6.61 11.47 24.74
N ALA A 42 -6.55 10.60 25.74
CA ALA A 42 -5.34 10.32 26.49
C ALA A 42 -4.34 9.48 25.66
N PRO A 43 -3.03 9.50 25.98
CA PRO A 43 -2.01 8.82 25.16
C PRO A 43 -2.19 7.31 24.97
N ARG A 44 -2.87 6.63 25.89
CA ARG A 44 -3.13 5.18 25.87
C ARG A 44 -4.52 4.81 25.37
N ASP A 45 -5.32 5.79 24.95
CA ASP A 45 -6.66 5.53 24.43
C ASP A 45 -6.60 4.90 23.05
N HIS A 46 -7.63 4.12 22.74
CA HIS A 46 -7.81 3.57 21.39
C HIS A 46 -8.14 4.69 20.40
N VAL A 47 -7.42 4.69 19.28
CA VAL A 47 -7.58 5.68 18.21
C VAL A 47 -8.89 5.49 17.45
N LEU A 48 -9.29 4.24 17.21
CA LEU A 48 -10.52 3.88 16.48
C LEU A 48 -11.50 3.18 17.39
N LEU A 49 -12.71 3.73 17.49
CA LEU A 49 -13.85 3.14 18.20
C LEU A 49 -15.00 2.91 17.22
N SER A 50 -15.92 2.00 17.55
CA SER A 50 -17.18 1.84 16.84
C SER A 50 -18.06 3.07 17.03
N GLU A 51 -19.13 3.20 16.25
CA GLU A 51 -20.15 4.24 16.45
C GLU A 51 -20.72 4.23 17.87
N SER A 52 -20.77 3.05 18.50
CA SER A 52 -21.18 2.86 19.90
C SER A 52 -20.07 3.11 20.94
N GLY A 53 -18.92 3.66 20.53
CA GLY A 53 -17.78 3.96 21.41
C GLY A 53 -17.01 2.73 21.89
N LYS A 54 -17.26 1.54 21.34
CA LYS A 54 -16.60 0.29 21.74
C LYS A 54 -15.34 0.04 20.92
N VAL A 55 -14.39 -0.67 21.50
CA VAL A 55 -13.16 -1.07 20.81
C VAL A 55 -13.47 -2.06 19.70
N TRP A 56 -12.96 -1.80 18.50
CA TRP A 56 -13.08 -2.72 17.37
C TRP A 56 -12.35 -4.03 17.67
N ARG A 57 -13.09 -5.14 17.61
CA ARG A 57 -12.54 -6.51 17.65
C ARG A 57 -12.83 -7.21 16.32
N ARG A 58 -13.71 -8.20 16.31
CA ARG A 58 -14.05 -8.98 15.11
C ARG A 58 -15.29 -8.48 14.36
N GLN A 59 -15.85 -7.34 14.77
CA GLN A 59 -17.13 -6.83 14.27
C GLN A 59 -17.01 -5.95 13.01
N HIS A 60 -15.84 -5.91 12.38
CA HIS A 60 -15.56 -5.03 11.24
C HIS A 60 -16.13 -5.54 9.90
N ALA A 61 -16.35 -6.85 9.76
CA ALA A 61 -16.75 -7.45 8.48
C ALA A 61 -18.15 -7.00 7.99
N GLY A 62 -19.12 -6.83 8.89
CA GLY A 62 -20.46 -6.34 8.56
C GLY A 62 -20.43 -4.90 8.04
N PRO A 63 -19.93 -3.94 8.83
CA PRO A 63 -19.77 -2.54 8.42
C PRO A 63 -18.95 -2.39 7.14
N PHE A 64 -17.88 -3.18 6.98
CA PHE A 64 -17.07 -3.15 5.77
C PHE A 64 -17.86 -3.59 4.53
N ARG A 65 -18.64 -4.68 4.59
CA ARG A 65 -19.48 -5.11 3.47
C ARG A 65 -20.51 -4.04 3.09
N LEU A 66 -21.10 -3.38 4.08
CA LEU A 66 -22.03 -2.28 3.83
C LEU A 66 -21.33 -1.10 3.15
N ALA A 67 -20.13 -0.72 3.62
CA ALA A 67 -19.33 0.34 3.00
C ALA A 67 -18.92 -0.02 1.56
N ALA A 68 -18.49 -1.26 1.32
CA ALA A 68 -18.13 -1.75 -0.01
C ALA A 68 -19.34 -1.72 -0.97
N ALA A 69 -20.51 -2.17 -0.52
CA ALA A 69 -21.74 -2.11 -1.31
C ALA A 69 -22.15 -0.65 -1.64
N ARG A 70 -22.04 0.27 -0.68
CA ARG A 70 -22.28 1.71 -0.91
C ARG A 70 -21.30 2.33 -1.89
N ALA A 71 -20.07 1.82 -1.95
CA ALA A 71 -19.06 2.20 -2.92
C ALA A 71 -19.21 1.52 -4.29
N GLY A 72 -20.25 0.68 -4.48
CA GLY A 72 -20.47 -0.05 -5.74
C GLY A 72 -19.47 -1.19 -5.99
N LEU A 73 -18.77 -1.66 -4.96
CA LEU A 73 -17.79 -2.74 -5.08
C LEU A 73 -18.46 -4.13 -5.08
N PRO A 74 -17.83 -5.14 -5.71
CA PRO A 74 -18.35 -6.51 -5.70
C PRO A 74 -18.54 -7.06 -4.28
N SER A 75 -19.55 -7.90 -4.10
CA SER A 75 -19.82 -8.56 -2.81
C SER A 75 -18.69 -9.49 -2.33
N THR A 76 -17.84 -9.93 -3.26
CA THR A 76 -16.62 -10.71 -3.00
C THR A 76 -15.45 -9.85 -2.50
N PHE A 77 -15.55 -8.51 -2.58
CA PHE A 77 -14.51 -7.62 -2.07
C PHE A 77 -14.49 -7.65 -0.54
N VAL A 78 -13.36 -8.09 0.00
CA VAL A 78 -13.13 -8.24 1.44
C VAL A 78 -12.03 -7.30 1.92
N PHE A 79 -11.88 -7.15 3.22
CA PHE A 79 -10.90 -6.26 3.84
C PHE A 79 -9.46 -6.50 3.34
N HIS A 80 -9.11 -7.74 2.99
CA HIS A 80 -7.81 -8.07 2.42
C HIS A 80 -7.61 -7.48 1.01
N GLY A 81 -8.68 -7.22 0.26
CA GLY A 81 -8.65 -6.55 -1.04
C GLY A 81 -8.07 -5.13 -0.96
N LEU A 82 -8.28 -4.40 0.14
CA LEU A 82 -7.64 -3.10 0.36
C LEU A 82 -6.11 -3.25 0.44
N ARG A 83 -5.63 -4.30 1.13
CA ARG A 83 -4.20 -4.59 1.23
C ARG A 83 -3.62 -4.96 -0.14
N HIS A 84 -4.35 -5.73 -0.94
CA HIS A 84 -3.94 -6.03 -2.32
C HIS A 84 -3.85 -4.78 -3.18
N THR A 85 -4.86 -3.91 -3.10
CA THR A 85 -4.87 -2.65 -3.84
C THR A 85 -3.66 -1.78 -3.50
N TYR A 86 -3.38 -1.60 -2.21
CA TYR A 86 -2.22 -0.84 -1.74
C TYR A 86 -0.88 -1.44 -2.19
N ALA A 87 -0.74 -2.76 -2.12
CA ALA A 87 0.49 -3.43 -2.55
C ALA A 87 0.72 -3.30 -4.07
N SER A 88 -0.32 -3.54 -4.86
CA SER A 88 -0.27 -3.39 -6.32
C SER A 88 0.06 -1.95 -6.71
N ASP A 89 -0.53 -0.97 -6.06
CA ASP A 89 -0.29 0.45 -6.34
C ASP A 89 1.17 0.84 -6.10
N LEU A 90 1.77 0.44 -4.97
CA LEU A 90 3.18 0.68 -4.70
C LEU A 90 4.10 0.03 -5.75
N ILE A 91 3.78 -1.18 -6.19
CA ILE A 91 4.57 -1.90 -7.20
C ILE A 91 4.48 -1.20 -8.56
N CYS A 92 3.28 -0.73 -8.95
CA CYS A 92 3.09 0.07 -10.15
C CYS A 92 3.78 1.43 -10.11
N HIS A 93 4.17 1.91 -8.92
CA HIS A 93 4.99 3.11 -8.75
C HIS A 93 6.49 2.77 -8.60
N GLY A 94 6.89 1.53 -8.88
CA GLY A 94 8.28 1.10 -8.88
C GLY A 94 8.89 0.84 -7.51
N VAL A 95 8.07 0.73 -6.47
CA VAL A 95 8.58 0.38 -5.14
C VAL A 95 9.03 -1.09 -5.16
N PRO A 96 10.27 -1.39 -4.74
CA PRO A 96 10.78 -2.77 -4.71
C PRO A 96 9.91 -3.70 -3.87
N LEU A 97 9.75 -4.95 -4.32
CA LEU A 97 8.92 -5.97 -3.63
C LEU A 97 9.33 -6.19 -2.16
N GLU A 98 10.62 -6.09 -1.86
CA GLU A 98 11.16 -6.19 -0.49
C GLU A 98 10.66 -5.05 0.42
N VAL A 99 10.58 -3.83 -0.11
CA VAL A 99 10.08 -2.65 0.60
C VAL A 99 8.58 -2.80 0.84
N VAL A 100 7.83 -3.22 -0.18
CA VAL A 100 6.39 -3.50 -0.07
C VAL A 100 6.12 -4.59 0.97
N ALA A 101 6.89 -5.69 0.97
CA ALA A 101 6.71 -6.77 1.93
C ALA A 101 6.93 -6.33 3.38
N ARG A 102 7.98 -5.52 3.63
CA ARG A 102 8.23 -4.94 4.96
C ARG A 102 7.10 -4.00 5.39
N GLN A 103 6.59 -3.18 4.48
CA GLN A 103 5.49 -2.26 4.75
C GLN A 103 4.20 -3.00 5.13
N LEU A 104 3.90 -4.10 4.43
CA LEU A 104 2.76 -4.96 4.72
C LEU A 104 2.92 -5.75 6.03
N GLY A 105 4.14 -5.84 6.58
CA GLY A 105 4.42 -6.60 7.79
C GLY A 105 4.46 -8.11 7.56
N HIS A 106 4.77 -8.53 6.33
CA HIS A 106 5.12 -9.91 6.03
C HIS A 106 6.57 -10.14 6.47
N ALA A 107 6.79 -11.15 7.32
CA ALA A 107 8.14 -11.58 7.68
C ALA A 107 8.83 -12.29 6.50
N ASP A 108 8.04 -12.84 5.57
CA ASP A 108 8.53 -13.55 4.39
C ASP A 108 8.09 -12.82 3.11
N THR A 109 9.06 -12.44 2.28
CA THR A 109 8.85 -11.82 0.97
C THR A 109 8.23 -12.79 -0.04
N ARG A 110 8.33 -14.11 0.18
CA ARG A 110 7.76 -15.14 -0.72
C ARG A 110 6.28 -14.99 -0.94
N THR A 111 5.50 -14.63 0.08
CA THR A 111 4.06 -14.42 -0.06
C THR A 111 3.75 -13.25 -1.00
N VAL A 112 4.53 -12.18 -0.90
CA VAL A 112 4.38 -10.98 -1.73
C VAL A 112 4.87 -11.26 -3.15
N ALA A 113 6.02 -11.92 -3.30
CA ALA A 113 6.53 -12.34 -4.60
C ALA A 113 5.59 -13.31 -5.33
N SER A 114 5.00 -14.28 -4.63
CA SER A 114 4.01 -15.20 -5.20
C SER A 114 2.73 -14.51 -5.63
N THR A 115 2.36 -13.39 -4.97
CA THR A 115 1.10 -12.69 -5.24
C THR A 115 1.26 -11.60 -6.30
N TYR A 116 2.38 -10.88 -6.28
CA TYR A 116 2.59 -9.69 -7.12
C TYR A 116 3.85 -9.74 -7.99
N GLY A 117 4.62 -10.84 -7.97
CA GLY A 117 5.85 -10.97 -8.75
C GLY A 117 5.64 -10.71 -10.24
N HIS A 118 4.52 -11.19 -10.78
CA HIS A 118 4.14 -10.94 -12.18
C HIS A 118 3.91 -9.46 -12.48
N LEU A 119 3.34 -8.71 -11.53
CA LEU A 119 3.08 -7.28 -11.68
C LEU A 119 4.39 -6.49 -11.63
N ALA A 120 5.25 -6.81 -10.67
CA ALA A 120 6.57 -6.20 -10.54
C ALA A 120 7.43 -6.42 -11.78
N GLU A 121 7.40 -7.63 -12.35
CA GLU A 121 8.17 -7.96 -13.54
C GLU A 121 7.69 -7.18 -14.77
N ARG A 122 6.38 -7.12 -14.99
CA ARG A 122 5.80 -6.32 -16.09
C ARG A 122 6.17 -4.84 -15.98
N TYR A 123 6.07 -4.27 -14.78
CA TYR A 123 6.44 -2.88 -14.55
C TYR A 123 7.94 -2.64 -14.75
N ARG A 124 8.78 -3.56 -14.27
CA ARG A 124 10.24 -3.53 -14.46
C ARG A 124 10.60 -3.51 -15.95
N GLU A 125 9.98 -4.38 -16.75
CA GLU A 125 10.18 -4.42 -18.20
C GLU A 125 9.78 -3.10 -18.88
N GLU A 126 8.64 -2.53 -18.50
CA GLU A 126 8.15 -1.26 -19.04
C GLU A 126 9.09 -0.09 -18.70
N MET A 127 9.56 -0.01 -17.46
CA MET A 127 10.52 1.00 -17.00
C MET A 127 11.90 0.87 -17.66
N ILE A 128 12.36 -0.36 -17.93
CA ILE A 128 13.61 -0.59 -18.63
C ILE A 128 13.46 -0.18 -20.11
N ARG A 129 12.36 -0.60 -20.74
CA ARG A 129 12.06 -0.27 -22.14
C ARG A 129 11.95 1.24 -22.36
N SER A 130 11.33 1.98 -21.44
CA SER A 130 11.18 3.44 -21.56
C SER A 130 12.49 4.21 -21.42
N ARG A 131 13.52 3.62 -20.78
CA ARG A 131 14.83 4.24 -20.60
C ARG A 131 15.80 4.00 -21.76
N PHE A 132 15.62 2.93 -22.52
CA PHE A 132 16.39 2.71 -23.74
C PHE A 132 15.74 3.51 -24.88
N SER A 133 16.45 4.46 -25.48
CA SER A 133 15.97 5.13 -26.70
C SER A 133 15.78 4.08 -27.80
N ALA A 134 14.67 4.15 -28.53
CA ALA A 134 14.58 3.46 -29.81
C ALA A 134 15.77 3.91 -30.65
N LEU A 135 16.56 2.97 -31.18
CA LEU A 135 17.59 3.31 -32.16
C LEU A 135 16.88 4.08 -33.27
N VAL A 136 17.20 5.37 -33.41
CA VAL A 136 16.85 6.13 -34.60
C VAL A 136 17.64 5.47 -35.72
N THR A 137 17.01 4.57 -36.45
CA THR A 137 17.54 4.10 -37.72
C THR A 137 17.34 5.24 -38.70
N ASP A 138 18.33 6.12 -38.82
CA ASP A 138 18.37 7.02 -39.96
C ASP A 138 18.32 6.17 -41.23
N PRO A 139 17.41 6.47 -42.18
CA PRO A 139 17.39 5.76 -43.45
C PRO A 139 18.74 5.98 -44.13
N VAL A 140 19.42 4.88 -44.44
CA VAL A 140 20.68 4.90 -45.21
C VAL A 140 20.35 5.45 -46.59
N GLU A 141 20.51 6.76 -46.78
CA GLU A 141 20.46 7.36 -48.11
C GLU A 141 21.55 6.70 -48.96
N GLY A 142 21.08 6.06 -50.03
CA GLY A 142 21.93 5.30 -50.94
C GLY A 142 23.03 6.18 -51.51
N ARG A 143 24.28 5.85 -51.18
CA ARG A 143 25.42 6.23 -52.01
C ARG A 143 25.27 5.50 -53.35
N SER A 144 24.75 6.23 -54.33
CA SER A 144 24.97 5.93 -55.74
C SER A 144 26.48 6.02 -55.97
N ILE A 145 27.12 4.86 -56.12
CA ILE A 145 28.42 4.77 -56.79
C ILE A 145 28.14 4.88 -58.29
N GLY A 146 28.71 5.90 -58.91
CA GLY A 146 28.67 6.11 -60.35
C GLY A 146 29.55 5.14 -61.12
#